data_AF-M5UFA0-F1
#
_entry.id   AF-M5UFA0-F1
#
_cell.length_a   1.000
_cell.length_b   1.000
_cell.length_c   1.000
_cell.angle_alpha   90.00
_cell.angle_beta   90.00
_cell.angle_gamma   90.00
#
_symmetry.space_group_name_H-M   'P 1'
#
loop_
_entity.id
_entity.type
_entity.pdbx_description
1 polymer ?
#
loop_
_entity_poly.entity_id
_entity_poly.type
_entity_poly.pdbx_seq_one_letter_code
_entity_poly.pdbx_strand_id
1 'polypeptide(L)'
;MHTPYEQLDLAIVPGPPQLVEPAVSFDTHEVLQYPPDFVADAILAVPTTRLIRSNDPTWYDWLALHTASDGTIKIDFTLFDTEPVSWGGSGLVFDCGPQSLLDFWLGIRGACPAVWLHDTSCKLYSPDSFSELYL
;
A
#
# COMPACT_ATOMS: atom_id res chain seq x y z
N MET A 1 19.69 9.64 16.30
CA MET A 1 19.55 8.17 16.34
C MET A 1 18.45 7.83 15.35
N HIS A 2 18.81 7.35 14.15
CA HIS A 2 17.82 6.81 13.22
C HIS A 2 17.46 5.42 13.74
N THR A 3 16.24 5.25 14.22
CA THR A 3 15.66 3.91 14.31
C THR A 3 15.54 3.42 12.87
N PRO A 4 16.18 2.31 12.46
CA PRO A 4 16.00 1.79 11.13
C PRO A 4 14.53 1.41 10.99
N TYR A 5 13.81 2.00 10.04
CA TYR A 5 12.45 1.57 9.68
C TYR A 5 12.46 0.18 8.98
N GLU A 6 13.63 -0.44 8.83
CA GLU A 6 13.91 -1.79 8.32
C GLU A 6 13.17 -2.94 9.05
N GLN A 7 12.29 -2.67 10.01
CA GLN A 7 11.50 -3.67 10.74
C GLN A 7 9.97 -3.54 10.58
N LEU A 8 9.48 -2.52 9.87
CA LEU A 8 8.04 -2.39 9.63
C LEU A 8 7.67 -3.12 8.35
N ASP A 9 7.28 -4.39 8.50
CA ASP A 9 6.66 -5.17 7.43
C ASP A 9 5.23 -4.67 7.21
N LEU A 10 5.10 -3.72 6.27
CA LEU A 10 3.83 -3.09 5.91
C LEU A 10 3.38 -3.48 4.51
N ALA A 11 2.07 -3.57 4.36
CA ALA A 11 1.41 -3.71 3.08
C ALA A 11 0.31 -2.66 2.95
N ILE A 12 0.03 -2.28 1.72
CA ILE A 12 -1.16 -1.52 1.37
C ILE A 12 -2.20 -2.54 0.88
N VAL A 13 -3.38 -2.55 1.48
CA VAL A 13 -4.43 -3.55 1.19
C VAL A 13 -5.77 -2.87 0.91
N PRO A 14 -6.66 -3.50 0.11
CA PRO A 14 -8.03 -3.04 0.01
C PRO A 14 -8.74 -3.26 1.35
N GLY A 15 -9.72 -2.41 1.67
CA GLY A 15 -10.59 -2.59 2.83
C GLY A 15 -11.91 -1.86 2.67
N PRO A 16 -12.59 -1.51 3.78
CA PRO A 16 -13.89 -0.89 3.75
C PRO A 16 -13.77 0.57 3.30
N PRO A 17 -14.84 1.17 2.76
CA PRO A 17 -14.86 2.60 2.43
C PRO A 17 -14.53 3.50 3.62
N GLN A 18 -14.84 3.04 4.84
CA GLN A 18 -14.53 3.71 6.10
C GLN A 18 -13.94 2.70 7.07
N LEU A 19 -12.80 3.04 7.67
CA LEU A 19 -12.17 2.21 8.69
C LEU A 19 -12.66 2.66 10.07
N VAL A 20 -13.31 1.76 10.81
CA VAL A 20 -13.69 2.00 12.21
C VAL A 20 -12.58 1.44 13.08
N GLU A 21 -11.85 2.33 13.75
CA GLU A 21 -10.69 1.93 14.56
C GLU A 21 -11.05 1.64 16.02
N PRO A 22 -10.33 0.73 16.70
CA PRO A 22 -9.23 -0.09 16.16
C PRO A 22 -9.72 -1.15 15.18
N ALA A 23 -8.98 -1.34 14.08
CA ALA A 23 -9.36 -2.27 13.03
C ALA A 23 -8.32 -3.37 12.84
N VAL A 24 -8.80 -4.59 12.65
CA VAL A 24 -8.00 -5.76 12.29
C VAL A 24 -8.59 -6.41 11.04
N SER A 25 -7.72 -6.91 10.16
CA SER A 25 -8.14 -7.37 8.82
C SER A 25 -9.13 -8.54 8.85
N PHE A 26 -9.09 -9.40 9.86
CA PHE A 26 -10.00 -10.55 9.99
C PHE A 26 -11.41 -10.20 10.50
N ASP A 27 -11.58 -9.05 11.16
CA ASP A 27 -12.89 -8.54 11.60
C ASP A 27 -13.53 -7.60 10.55
N THR A 28 -12.84 -7.42 9.42
CA THR A 28 -13.24 -6.51 8.35
C THR A 28 -13.90 -7.31 7.23
N HIS A 29 -15.24 -7.33 7.21
CA HIS A 29 -16.00 -8.21 6.32
C HIS A 29 -16.36 -7.58 4.95
N GLU A 30 -16.32 -6.26 4.83
CA GLU A 30 -16.62 -5.55 3.58
C GLU A 30 -15.34 -4.92 3.03
N VAL A 31 -14.77 -5.54 1.99
CA VAL A 31 -13.57 -5.07 1.31
C VAL A 31 -13.96 -4.59 -0.08
N LEU A 32 -13.67 -3.32 -0.39
CA LEU A 32 -13.87 -2.80 -1.74
C LEU A 32 -12.81 -3.39 -2.67
N GLN A 33 -13.26 -4.16 -3.66
CA GLN A 33 -12.38 -4.76 -4.64
C GLN A 33 -11.99 -3.76 -5.72
N TYR A 34 -10.71 -3.73 -6.07
CA TYR A 34 -10.19 -2.91 -7.16
C TYR A 34 -9.62 -3.80 -8.26
N PRO A 35 -9.86 -3.45 -9.54
CA PRO A 35 -9.14 -4.05 -10.66
C PRO A 35 -7.62 -3.82 -10.51
N PRO A 36 -6.77 -4.82 -10.79
CA PRO A 36 -5.32 -4.68 -10.63
C PRO A 36 -4.69 -3.56 -11.47
N ASP A 37 -5.15 -3.38 -12.70
CA ASP A 37 -4.73 -2.31 -13.61
C ASP A 37 -5.04 -0.93 -13.05
N PHE A 38 -6.25 -0.76 -12.50
CA PHE A 38 -6.64 0.50 -11.86
C PHE A 38 -5.73 0.88 -10.67
N VAL A 39 -5.37 -0.09 -9.83
CA VAL A 39 -4.48 0.16 -8.69
C VAL A 39 -3.04 0.42 -9.14
N ALA A 40 -2.58 -0.31 -10.16
CA ALA A 40 -1.24 -0.11 -10.72
C ALA A 40 -1.10 1.31 -11.30
N ASP A 41 -2.11 1.77 -12.04
CA ASP A 41 -2.17 3.14 -12.55
C ASP A 41 -2.19 4.18 -11.43
N ALA A 42 -2.96 3.94 -10.35
CA ALA A 42 -2.99 4.83 -9.19
C ALA A 42 -1.62 4.95 -8.50
N ILE A 43 -0.88 3.84 -8.35
CA ILE A 43 0.47 3.84 -7.79
C ILE A 43 1.45 4.60 -8.69
N LEU A 44 1.41 4.33 -10.00
CA LEU A 44 2.27 4.99 -10.98
C LEU A 44 1.95 6.48 -11.16
N ALA A 45 0.73 6.90 -10.83
CA ALA A 45 0.32 8.31 -10.83
C ALA A 45 0.90 9.10 -9.65
N VAL A 46 1.36 8.44 -8.59
CA VAL A 46 2.08 9.14 -7.51
C VAL A 46 3.38 9.70 -8.08
N PRO A 47 3.65 11.02 -7.94
CA PRO A 47 4.86 11.63 -8.46
C PRO A 47 6.12 10.87 -8.03
N THR A 48 7.13 10.82 -8.91
CA THR A 48 8.41 10.09 -8.73
C THR A 48 8.31 8.56 -8.63
N THR A 49 7.11 7.99 -8.78
CA THR A 49 6.94 6.54 -8.94
C THR A 49 7.21 6.12 -10.37
N ARG A 50 7.93 5.00 -10.53
CA ARG A 50 8.18 4.39 -11.85
C ARG A 50 8.11 2.87 -11.78
N LEU A 51 7.72 2.27 -12.90
CA LEU A 51 7.77 0.82 -13.08
C LEU A 51 9.23 0.38 -13.26
N ILE A 52 9.68 -0.61 -12.48
CA ILE A 52 11.05 -1.15 -12.56
C ILE A 52 11.13 -2.28 -13.58
N ARG A 53 10.08 -3.10 -13.68
CA ARG A 53 10.08 -4.32 -14.49
C ARG A 53 8.79 -4.41 -15.31
N SER A 54 8.90 -4.39 -16.64
CA SER A 54 7.90 -4.95 -17.55
C SER A 54 8.46 -5.18 -18.94
N ASN A 55 8.14 -6.35 -19.51
CA ASN A 55 8.06 -6.55 -20.96
C ASN A 55 7.08 -7.68 -21.37
N ASP A 56 6.75 -8.62 -20.46
CA ASP A 56 5.50 -9.42 -20.48
C ASP A 56 5.27 -10.16 -19.12
N PRO A 57 5.10 -9.46 -17.97
CA PRO A 57 4.97 -10.12 -16.67
C PRO A 57 3.52 -10.42 -16.29
N THR A 58 3.33 -11.52 -15.56
CA THR A 58 2.11 -11.71 -14.77
C THR A 58 2.03 -10.62 -13.69
N TRP A 59 0.86 -10.36 -13.12
CA TRP A 59 0.73 -9.41 -12.00
C TRP A 59 1.67 -9.70 -10.83
N TYR A 60 2.11 -10.96 -10.65
CA TYR A 60 3.08 -11.36 -9.63
C TYR A 60 4.52 -10.89 -9.87
N ASP A 61 4.87 -10.53 -11.11
CA ASP A 61 6.20 -9.98 -11.41
C ASP A 61 6.18 -8.45 -11.54
N TRP A 62 5.01 -7.83 -11.33
CA TRP A 62 4.87 -6.37 -11.34
C TRP A 62 5.61 -5.76 -10.14
N LEU A 63 6.45 -4.76 -10.42
CA LEU A 63 7.27 -4.10 -9.40
C LEU A 63 7.48 -2.62 -9.75
N ALA A 64 7.12 -1.74 -8.82
CA ALA A 64 7.35 -0.31 -8.91
C ALA A 64 8.35 0.19 -7.84
N LEU A 65 8.96 1.34 -8.11
CA LEU A 65 9.79 2.09 -7.17
C LEU A 65 9.25 3.52 -7.07
N HIS A 66 8.93 3.94 -5.85
CA HIS A 66 8.73 5.33 -5.51
C HIS A 66 10.02 5.91 -4.92
N THR A 67 10.38 7.13 -5.33
CA THR A 67 11.57 7.84 -4.82
C THR A 67 11.13 9.03 -3.99
N ALA A 68 11.26 8.93 -2.67
CA ALA A 68 10.98 10.00 -1.74
C ALA A 68 12.20 10.93 -1.55
N SER A 69 12.05 12.00 -0.78
CA SER A 69 13.17 12.92 -0.48
C SER A 69 14.24 12.31 0.44
N ASP A 70 13.87 11.31 1.24
CA ASP A 70 14.69 10.71 2.30
C ASP A 70 14.87 9.19 2.14
N GLY A 71 14.50 8.63 0.97
CA GLY A 71 14.62 7.20 0.71
C GLY A 71 13.77 6.74 -0.46
N THR A 72 13.38 5.47 -0.44
CA THR A 72 12.66 4.78 -1.50
C THR A 72 11.63 3.82 -0.93
N ILE A 73 10.65 3.48 -1.75
CA ILE A 73 9.64 2.46 -1.48
C ILE A 73 9.56 1.56 -2.70
N LYS A 74 9.82 0.26 -2.54
CA LYS A 74 9.56 -0.78 -3.54
C LYS A 74 8.21 -1.39 -3.27
N ILE A 75 7.43 -1.56 -4.33
CA ILE A 75 6.02 -1.97 -4.25
C ILE A 75 5.81 -3.15 -5.18
N ASP A 76 5.35 -4.27 -4.61
CA ASP A 76 4.93 -5.46 -5.36
C ASP A 76 3.40 -5.54 -5.48
N PHE A 77 2.91 -6.59 -6.13
CA PHE A 77 1.48 -6.85 -6.32
C PHE A 77 1.13 -8.28 -5.88
N THR A 78 -0.02 -8.40 -5.23
CA THR A 78 -0.71 -9.67 -5.00
C THR A 78 -2.13 -9.59 -5.55
N LEU A 79 -2.73 -10.74 -5.85
CA LEU A 79 -4.06 -10.84 -6.40
C LEU A 79 -4.94 -11.73 -5.50
N PHE A 80 -6.21 -11.40 -5.40
CA PHE A 80 -7.22 -12.35 -4.96
C PHE A 80 -7.65 -13.23 -6.12
N ASP A 81 -7.90 -14.51 -5.83
CA ASP A 81 -8.45 -15.49 -6.76
C ASP A 81 -9.97 -15.32 -6.87
N THR A 82 -10.40 -14.21 -7.48
CA THR A 82 -11.80 -13.84 -7.74
C THR A 82 -12.08 -13.76 -9.23
N GLU A 83 -13.36 -13.75 -9.60
CA GLU A 83 -13.81 -13.53 -10.99
C GLU A 83 -14.76 -12.32 -11.05
N PRO A 84 -14.33 -11.17 -11.64
CA PRO A 84 -13.00 -10.92 -12.21
C PRO A 84 -11.89 -10.88 -11.15
N VAL A 85 -10.64 -11.04 -11.58
CA VAL A 85 -9.47 -10.92 -10.71
C VAL A 85 -9.43 -9.54 -10.06
N SER A 86 -9.09 -9.49 -8.78
CA SER A 86 -8.99 -8.25 -8.01
C SER A 86 -7.63 -8.16 -7.32
N TRP A 87 -7.17 -6.92 -7.10
CA TRP A 87 -5.93 -6.67 -6.38
C TRP A 87 -6.06 -7.09 -4.92
N GLY A 88 -5.13 -7.92 -4.45
CA GLY A 88 -5.11 -8.48 -3.09
C GLY A 88 -4.33 -7.63 -2.09
N GLY A 89 -3.49 -6.72 -2.58
CA GLY A 89 -2.59 -5.91 -1.77
C GLY A 89 -1.21 -5.77 -2.39
N SER A 90 -0.40 -4.90 -1.80
CA SER A 90 0.96 -4.60 -2.21
C SER A 90 1.86 -4.53 -0.98
N GLY A 91 2.83 -5.44 -0.89
CA GLY A 91 3.91 -5.38 0.07
C GLY A 91 4.82 -4.19 -0.19
N LEU A 92 5.32 -3.59 0.88
CA LEU A 92 6.21 -2.44 0.83
C LEU A 92 7.56 -2.79 1.42
N VAL A 93 8.62 -2.54 0.66
CA VAL A 93 10.00 -2.57 1.16
C VAL A 93 10.57 -1.16 1.02
N PHE A 94 10.88 -0.51 2.15
CA PHE A 94 11.23 0.91 2.17
C PHE A 94 12.36 1.24 3.14
N ASP A 95 13.07 2.33 2.85
CA ASP A 95 14.13 2.91 3.68
C ASP A 95 13.91 4.41 3.98
N CYS A 96 12.74 4.94 3.64
CA CYS A 96 12.32 6.31 3.94
C CYS A 96 11.66 6.44 5.33
N GLY A 97 11.46 7.67 5.80
CA GLY A 97 10.73 7.96 7.02
C GLY A 97 9.20 7.81 6.89
N PRO A 98 8.46 7.85 8.03
CA PRO A 98 7.03 7.60 8.06
C PRO A 98 6.22 8.67 7.34
N GLN A 99 6.72 9.91 7.28
CA GLN A 99 6.05 10.99 6.54
C GLN A 99 6.04 10.69 5.04
N SER A 100 7.19 10.27 4.48
CA SER A 100 7.29 9.89 3.08
C SER A 100 6.41 8.69 2.74
N LEU A 101 6.30 7.72 3.66
CA LEU A 101 5.40 6.58 3.51
C LEU A 101 3.93 7.02 3.53
N LEU A 102 3.55 7.89 4.47
CA LEU A 102 2.20 8.45 4.56
C LEU A 102 1.83 9.23 3.29
N ASP A 103 2.73 10.08 2.80
CA ASP A 103 2.50 10.89 1.59
C ASP A 103 2.31 10.00 0.35
N PHE A 104 3.14 8.95 0.21
CA PHE A 104 2.99 7.95 -0.85
C PHE A 104 1.62 7.26 -0.77
N TRP A 105 1.25 6.77 0.41
CA TRP A 105 -0.02 6.10 0.63
C TRP A 105 -1.23 7.01 0.36
N LEU A 106 -1.19 8.26 0.83
CA LEU A 106 -2.23 9.26 0.56
C LEU A 106 -2.35 9.57 -0.94
N GLY A 107 -1.22 9.56 -1.67
CA GLY A 107 -1.22 9.68 -3.13
C GLY A 107 -2.05 8.60 -3.82
N ILE A 108 -1.91 7.34 -3.39
CA ILE A 108 -2.71 6.22 -3.92
C ILE A 108 -4.19 6.38 -3.53
N ARG A 109 -4.46 6.77 -2.28
CA ARG A 109 -5.83 6.93 -1.77
C ARG A 109 -6.64 8.00 -2.50
N GLY A 110 -5.99 8.94 -3.17
CA GLY A 110 -6.67 9.92 -4.03
C GLY A 110 -7.52 9.25 -5.12
N ALA A 111 -7.10 8.10 -5.64
CA ALA A 111 -7.85 7.29 -6.61
C ALA A 111 -8.52 6.07 -5.97
N CYS A 112 -7.92 5.50 -4.92
CA CYS A 112 -8.38 4.29 -4.24
C CYS A 112 -8.71 4.58 -2.77
N PRO A 113 -9.85 5.22 -2.44
CA PRO A 113 -10.10 5.76 -1.10
C PRO A 113 -10.22 4.69 0.01
N ALA A 114 -10.61 3.47 -0.35
CA ALA A 114 -10.77 2.32 0.55
C ALA A 114 -9.50 1.45 0.64
N VAL A 115 -8.34 2.11 0.69
CA VAL A 115 -7.02 1.47 0.74
C VAL A 115 -6.33 1.83 2.05
N TRP A 116 -5.87 0.80 2.77
CA TRP A 116 -5.39 0.92 4.14
C TRP A 116 -3.98 0.34 4.30
N LEU A 117 -3.21 0.87 5.25
CA LEU A 117 -1.97 0.24 5.68
C LEU A 117 -2.28 -0.93 6.61
N HIS A 118 -1.54 -2.02 6.44
CA HIS A 118 -1.68 -3.28 7.14
C HIS A 118 -0.32 -3.77 7.62
N ASP A 119 -0.21 -4.18 8.88
CA ASP A 119 1.02 -4.79 9.42
C ASP A 119 0.94 -6.31 9.55
N THR A 120 2.04 -6.94 9.94
CA THR A 120 2.11 -8.39 10.17
C THR A 120 1.26 -8.89 11.35
N SER A 121 0.82 -7.99 12.23
CA SER A 121 -0.12 -8.29 13.32
C SER A 121 -1.59 -8.20 12.86
N CYS A 122 -1.82 -8.06 11.55
CA CYS A 122 -3.14 -7.89 10.94
C CYS A 122 -3.84 -6.58 11.33
N LYS A 123 -3.13 -5.62 11.90
CA LYS A 123 -3.68 -4.32 12.26
C LYS A 123 -3.81 -3.46 11.01
N LEU A 124 -4.96 -2.83 10.86
CA LEU A 124 -5.20 -1.82 9.85
C LEU A 124 -5.03 -0.42 10.45
N TYR A 125 -4.49 0.49 9.66
CA TYR A 125 -4.29 1.88 10.06
C TYR A 125 -5.07 2.82 9.16
N SER A 126 -5.71 3.81 9.77
CA SER A 126 -6.12 5.05 9.11
C SER A 126 -4.92 6.00 8.97
N PRO A 127 -4.97 7.02 8.08
CA PRO A 127 -3.92 8.02 7.99
C PRO A 127 -3.69 8.74 9.32
N ASP A 128 -4.78 8.97 10.06
CA ASP A 128 -4.74 9.64 11.35
C ASP A 128 -4.05 8.76 12.40
N SER A 129 -4.45 7.49 12.55
CA SER A 129 -3.84 6.60 13.56
C SER A 129 -2.39 6.22 13.23
N PHE A 130 -2.03 6.13 11.94
CA PHE A 130 -0.64 5.97 11.53
C PHE A 130 0.19 7.20 11.92
N SER A 131 -0.33 8.39 11.63
CA SER A 131 0.34 9.65 11.98
C SER A 131 0.56 9.77 13.48
N GLU A 132 -0.46 9.51 14.31
CA GLU A 132 -0.36 9.58 15.77
C GLU A 132 0.69 8.63 16.37
N LEU A 133 0.95 7.49 15.71
CA LEU A 133 1.88 6.47 16.21
C LEU A 133 3.31 6.65 15.74
N TYR A 134 3.52 7.24 14.55
CA TYR A 134 4.82 7.22 13.88
C TYR A 134 5.37 8.60 13.49
N LEU A 135 4.62 9.69 13.65
CA LEU A 135 5.04 11.08 13.39
C LEU A 135 5.10 11.90 14.70
#